data_AF-A0AA39I076-F1
#
_entry.id   AF-A0AA39I076-F1
#
_cell.length_a   1.000
_cell.length_b   1.000
_cell.length_c   1.000
_cell.angle_alpha   90.00
_cell.angle_beta   90.00
_cell.angle_gamma   90.00
#
_symmetry.space_group_name_H-M   'P 1'
#
loop_
_entity.id
_entity.type
_entity.pdbx_description
1 polymer ?
#
loop_
_entity_poly.entity_id
_entity_poly.type
_entity_poly.pdbx_seq_one_letter_code
_entity_poly.pdbx_strand_id
1 'polypeptide(L)'
;MANVVGPGGHTGNAEDNVDEDATELKFPKQFDGQGCDALMTSEVFLLLEHRRQQSEQKEDIEEMSEVFVKTLDYSRRLSKFKNRETIRAVRAIFASKPILHKYEIAQIANLCPETAEEAKALIPSLEDKVTDEELEELLRELAAKKTFQ
;
A
#
# COMPACT_ATOMS: atom_id res chain seq x y z
N MET A 1 -15.83 18.65 2.89
CA MET A 1 -15.26 19.49 1.81
C MET A 1 -14.54 18.53 0.86
N ALA A 2 -14.98 18.44 -0.39
CA ALA A 2 -14.46 17.49 -1.36
C ALA A 2 -13.17 18.04 -1.97
N ASN A 3 -12.07 17.30 -1.87
CA ASN A 3 -10.81 17.65 -2.52
C ASN A 3 -10.87 17.11 -3.96
N VAL A 4 -11.24 17.96 -4.91
CA VAL A 4 -11.24 17.64 -6.35
C VAL A 4 -9.85 17.96 -6.88
N VAL A 5 -9.05 16.92 -7.14
CA VAL A 5 -7.79 17.06 -7.87
C VAL A 5 -8.13 17.21 -9.36
N GLY A 6 -7.94 18.41 -9.89
CA GLY A 6 -8.12 18.72 -11.31
C GLY A 6 -7.01 18.12 -12.20
N PRO A 7 -7.16 18.17 -13.54
CA PRO A 7 -6.21 17.58 -14.46
C PRO A 7 -4.87 18.33 -14.38
N GLY A 8 -3.78 17.56 -14.31
CA GLY A 8 -2.44 18.02 -13.98
C GLY A 8 -1.96 19.22 -14.79
N GLY A 9 -1.65 20.30 -14.07
CA GLY A 9 -0.79 21.39 -14.50
C GLY A 9 0.15 21.70 -13.32
N HIS A 10 1.42 21.37 -13.48
CA HIS A 10 2.46 21.58 -12.46
C HIS A 10 2.74 23.07 -12.30
N THR A 11 2.07 23.74 -11.35
CA THR A 11 2.53 25.03 -10.83
C THR A 11 3.49 24.74 -9.71
N GLY A 12 4.77 24.53 -10.05
CA GLY A 12 5.83 24.33 -9.06
C GLY A 12 5.97 25.56 -8.17
N ASN A 13 5.49 25.47 -6.94
CA ASN A 13 5.92 26.36 -5.87
C ASN A 13 7.23 25.81 -5.30
N ALA A 14 8.22 26.69 -5.09
CA ALA A 14 9.57 26.37 -4.65
C ALA A 14 9.67 25.73 -3.24
N GLU A 15 8.55 25.46 -2.57
CA GLU A 15 8.48 24.78 -1.28
C GLU A 15 8.37 23.24 -1.39
N ASP A 16 8.25 22.69 -2.61
CA ASP A 16 8.09 21.25 -2.87
C ASP A 16 9.42 20.49 -3.14
N ASN A 17 10.59 21.14 -3.03
CA ASN A 17 11.90 20.45 -3.13
C ASN A 17 12.28 19.75 -1.82
N VAL A 18 11.45 18.80 -1.38
CA VAL A 18 11.88 17.81 -0.40
C VAL A 18 12.76 16.80 -1.14
N ASP A 19 13.95 16.53 -0.62
CA ASP A 19 14.78 15.39 -1.08
C ASP A 19 14.09 14.10 -0.62
N GLU A 20 13.17 13.60 -1.45
CA GLU A 20 12.31 12.45 -1.13
C GLU A 20 13.15 11.17 -1.06
N ASP A 21 13.04 10.46 0.06
CA ASP A 21 13.76 9.21 0.28
C ASP A 21 12.89 8.26 1.09
N ALA A 22 12.35 7.24 0.41
CA ALA A 22 11.52 6.23 1.03
C ALA A 22 12.30 5.30 1.97
N THR A 23 13.63 5.22 1.85
CA THR A 23 14.49 4.45 2.77
C THR A 23 14.63 5.13 4.13
N GLU A 24 14.43 6.45 4.18
CA GLU A 24 14.46 7.27 5.40
C GLU A 24 13.07 7.81 5.80
N LEU A 25 12.00 7.35 5.14
CA LEU A 25 10.62 7.84 5.31
C LEU A 25 10.45 9.36 5.07
N LYS A 26 11.28 9.94 4.21
CA LYS A 26 11.15 11.32 3.76
C LYS A 26 10.14 11.38 2.62
N PHE A 27 8.90 11.72 2.95
CA PHE A 27 7.83 11.94 2.00
C PHE A 27 7.44 13.43 1.91
N PRO A 28 6.86 13.87 0.78
CA PRO A 28 6.26 15.21 0.69
C PRO A 28 5.13 15.40 1.70
N LYS A 29 4.91 16.64 2.16
CA LYS A 29 3.89 17.00 3.17
C LYS A 29 2.47 16.60 2.78
N GLN A 30 2.20 16.44 1.48
CA GLN A 30 0.93 15.97 0.95
C GLN A 30 0.58 14.55 1.47
N PHE A 31 1.56 13.76 1.88
CA PHE A 31 1.37 12.42 2.44
C PHE A 31 1.24 12.39 3.97
N ASP A 32 1.44 13.52 4.67
CA ASP A 32 1.34 13.63 6.13
C ASP A 32 -0.08 13.96 6.63
N GLY A 33 -1.03 14.16 5.72
CA GLY A 33 -2.40 14.54 6.05
C GLY A 33 -3.12 13.53 6.95
N GLN A 34 -3.96 14.05 7.86
CA GLN A 34 -4.84 13.27 8.73
C GLN A 34 -5.94 12.62 7.87
N GLY A 35 -5.64 11.43 7.33
CA GLY A 35 -6.48 10.72 6.36
C GLY A 35 -5.68 10.16 5.18
N CYS A 36 -4.41 10.52 5.03
CA CYS A 36 -3.50 9.87 4.09
C CYS A 36 -3.07 8.53 4.68
N ASP A 37 -3.47 7.44 4.04
CA ASP A 37 -3.02 6.09 4.35
C ASP A 37 -2.31 5.48 3.13
N ALA A 38 -1.40 4.55 3.36
CA ALA A 38 -0.71 3.82 2.29
C ALA A 38 -1.53 2.57 1.96
N LEU A 39 -1.88 2.36 0.69
CA LEU A 39 -2.64 1.17 0.26
C LEU A 39 -1.71 0.01 -0.12
N MET A 40 -2.08 -1.20 0.29
CA MET A 40 -1.47 -2.43 -0.22
C MET A 40 -1.92 -2.68 -1.66
N THR A 41 -1.09 -3.37 -2.45
CA THR A 41 -1.41 -3.76 -3.83
C THR A 41 -2.73 -4.55 -3.89
N SER A 42 -2.98 -5.36 -2.87
CA SER A 42 -4.22 -6.11 -2.70
C SER A 42 -5.46 -5.24 -2.47
N GLU A 43 -5.34 -4.13 -1.74
CA GLU A 43 -6.44 -3.18 -1.56
C GLU A 43 -6.70 -2.41 -2.85
N VAL A 44 -5.64 -1.98 -3.54
CA VAL A 44 -5.74 -1.33 -4.85
C VAL A 44 -6.47 -2.25 -5.84
N PHE A 45 -6.11 -3.53 -5.89
CA PHE A 45 -6.80 -4.51 -6.73
C PHE A 45 -8.31 -4.56 -6.44
N LEU A 46 -8.71 -4.69 -5.17
CA LEU A 46 -10.14 -4.73 -4.81
C LEU A 46 -10.89 -3.45 -5.18
N LEU A 47 -10.28 -2.29 -4.95
CA LEU A 47 -10.89 -1.00 -5.27
C LEU A 47 -11.09 -0.81 -6.77
N LEU A 48 -10.06 -1.14 -7.57
CA LEU A 48 -10.12 -1.04 -9.02
C LEU A 48 -11.07 -2.08 -9.62
N GLU A 49 -11.07 -3.32 -9.11
CA GLU A 49 -11.99 -4.36 -9.58
C GLU A 49 -13.45 -3.96 -9.34
N HIS A 50 -13.75 -3.42 -8.15
CA HIS A 50 -15.07 -2.92 -7.81
C HIS A 50 -15.47 -1.72 -8.70
N ARG A 51 -14.54 -0.79 -8.97
CA ARG A 51 -14.80 0.35 -9.87
C ARG A 51 -15.08 -0.10 -11.31
N ARG A 52 -14.39 -1.14 -11.79
CA ARG A 52 -14.65 -1.76 -13.11
C ARG A 52 -16.05 -2.35 -13.15
N GLN A 53 -16.42 -3.17 -12.16
CA GLN A 53 -17.74 -3.79 -12.07
C GLN A 53 -18.87 -2.75 -12.03
N GLN A 54 -18.69 -1.65 -11.30
CA GLN A 54 -19.66 -0.55 -11.29
C GLN A 54 -19.80 0.11 -12.67
N SER A 55 -18.71 0.24 -13.42
CA SER A 55 -18.74 0.80 -14.77
C SER A 55 -19.51 -0.10 -15.73
N GLU A 56 -19.37 -1.41 -15.59
CA GLU A 56 -20.04 -2.42 -16.44
C GLU A 56 -21.54 -2.54 -16.15
N GLN A 57 -21.99 -2.08 -14.99
CA GLN A 57 -23.41 -2.07 -14.61
C GLN A 57 -24.15 -0.79 -15.04
N LYS A 58 -23.43 0.23 -15.51
CA LYS A 58 -24.07 1.44 -16.05
C LYS A 58 -24.65 1.16 -17.43
N GLU A 59 -25.77 1.80 -17.74
CA GLU A 59 -26.39 1.72 -19.07
C GLU A 59 -25.49 2.33 -20.15
N ASP A 60 -24.78 3.41 -19.82
CA ASP A 60 -23.75 4.00 -20.66
C ASP A 60 -22.37 3.44 -20.30
N ILE A 61 -21.77 2.70 -21.24
CA ILE A 61 -20.42 2.13 -21.09
C ILE A 61 -19.40 3.26 -21.21
N GLU A 62 -18.87 3.71 -20.07
CA GLU A 62 -17.69 4.56 -20.01
C GLU A 62 -16.42 3.71 -20.21
N GLU A 63 -15.65 3.98 -21.27
CA GLU A 63 -14.34 3.35 -21.44
C GLU A 63 -13.39 3.74 -20.30
N MET A 64 -12.77 2.74 -19.68
CA MET A 64 -11.75 2.95 -18.66
C MET A 64 -10.45 3.42 -19.30
N SER A 65 -9.74 4.34 -18.64
CA SER A 65 -8.45 4.83 -19.16
C SER A 65 -7.42 3.71 -19.24
N GLU A 66 -6.47 3.83 -20.17
CA GLU A 66 -5.38 2.87 -20.32
C GLU A 66 -4.57 2.68 -19.02
N VAL A 67 -4.36 3.78 -18.28
CA VAL A 67 -3.68 3.76 -16.97
C VAL A 67 -4.47 2.94 -15.95
N PHE A 68 -5.80 3.06 -15.95
CA PHE A 68 -6.66 2.26 -15.08
C PHE A 68 -6.52 0.77 -15.39
N VAL A 69 -6.65 0.39 -16.67
CA VAL A 69 -6.55 -1.02 -17.10
C VAL A 69 -5.19 -1.61 -16.75
N LYS A 70 -4.10 -0.89 -17.06
CA LYS A 70 -2.74 -1.32 -16.72
C LYS A 70 -2.51 -1.46 -15.22
N THR A 71 -3.04 -0.55 -14.41
CA THR A 71 -2.91 -0.60 -12.94
C THR A 71 -3.74 -1.74 -12.36
N LEU A 72 -4.93 -2.00 -12.90
CA LEU A 72 -5.74 -3.15 -12.51
C LEU A 72 -5.02 -4.47 -12.83
N ASP A 73 -4.46 -4.61 -14.02
CA ASP A 73 -3.72 -5.81 -14.41
C ASP A 73 -2.43 -6.01 -13.60
N TYR A 74 -1.73 -4.93 -13.29
CA TYR A 74 -0.57 -4.97 -12.39
C TYR A 74 -0.97 -5.44 -10.99
N SER A 75 -1.96 -4.78 -10.39
CA SER A 75 -2.41 -5.09 -9.03
C SER A 75 -3.02 -6.48 -8.94
N ARG A 76 -3.75 -6.95 -9.96
CA ARG A 76 -4.27 -8.33 -10.06
C ARG A 76 -3.16 -9.37 -10.04
N ARG A 77 -2.03 -9.11 -10.74
CA ARG A 77 -0.90 -10.04 -10.82
C ARG A 77 -0.08 -10.08 -9.53
N LEU A 78 0.14 -8.94 -8.90
CA LEU A 78 1.02 -8.85 -7.72
C LEU A 78 0.29 -8.91 -6.38
N SER A 79 -1.04 -8.79 -6.37
CA SER A 79 -1.84 -8.95 -5.16
C SER A 79 -1.55 -10.30 -4.52
N LYS A 80 -1.01 -10.25 -3.29
CA LYS A 80 -0.75 -11.42 -2.45
C LYS A 80 -2.02 -11.91 -1.76
N PHE A 81 -2.97 -11.00 -1.57
CA PHE A 81 -4.23 -11.25 -0.88
C PHE A 81 -5.44 -10.87 -1.74
N LYS A 82 -6.28 -11.83 -2.11
CA LYS A 82 -7.47 -11.61 -2.94
C LYS A 82 -8.77 -11.51 -2.14
N ASN A 83 -8.78 -12.02 -0.91
CA ASN A 83 -9.94 -11.98 -0.03
C ASN A 83 -9.92 -10.73 0.87
N ARG A 84 -11.04 -9.98 0.89
CA ARG A 84 -11.25 -8.79 1.72
C ARG A 84 -11.08 -9.05 3.21
N GLU A 85 -11.53 -10.20 3.70
CA GLU A 85 -11.36 -10.61 5.10
C GLU A 85 -9.90 -10.86 5.43
N THR A 86 -9.16 -11.50 4.52
CA THR A 86 -7.72 -11.72 4.70
C THR A 86 -6.95 -10.41 4.68
N ILE A 87 -7.29 -9.48 3.79
CA ILE A 87 -6.69 -8.13 3.75
C ILE A 87 -6.90 -7.39 5.07
N ARG A 88 -8.12 -7.44 5.64
CA ARG A 88 -8.39 -6.87 6.96
C ARG A 88 -7.59 -7.56 8.07
N ALA A 89 -7.48 -8.88 8.02
CA ALA A 89 -6.68 -9.63 8.97
C ALA A 89 -5.20 -9.27 8.89
N VAL A 90 -4.66 -9.07 7.68
CA VAL A 90 -3.28 -8.62 7.46
C VAL A 90 -3.05 -7.24 8.08
N ARG A 91 -3.96 -6.29 7.89
CA ARG A 91 -3.89 -4.98 8.57
C ARG A 91 -3.91 -5.11 10.10
N ALA A 92 -4.72 -6.03 10.62
CA ALA A 92 -4.86 -6.24 12.06
C ALA A 92 -3.59 -6.79 12.72
N ILE A 93 -2.75 -7.56 12.00
CA ILE A 93 -1.46 -8.04 12.52
C ILE A 93 -0.59 -6.87 12.99
N PHE A 94 -0.54 -5.81 12.20
CA PHE A 94 0.30 -4.63 12.48
C PHE A 94 -0.38 -3.59 13.38
N ALA A 95 -1.66 -3.78 13.74
CA ALA A 95 -2.40 -2.80 14.55
C ALA A 95 -1.82 -2.62 15.96
N SER A 96 -1.10 -3.62 16.47
CA SER A 96 -0.40 -3.58 17.76
C SER A 96 0.97 -2.91 17.70
N LYS A 97 1.44 -2.48 16.51
CA LYS A 97 2.77 -1.91 16.27
C LYS A 97 2.67 -0.46 15.77
N PRO A 98 2.30 0.50 16.63
CA PRO A 98 2.13 1.91 16.24
C PRO A 98 3.44 2.60 15.85
N ILE A 99 4.60 1.99 16.17
CA ILE A 99 5.92 2.48 15.76
C ILE A 99 6.18 2.31 14.26
N LEU A 100 5.47 1.39 13.61
CA LEU A 100 5.59 1.16 12.17
C LEU A 100 4.82 2.22 11.40
N HIS A 101 5.49 2.85 10.45
CA HIS A 101 4.86 3.79 9.55
C HIS A 101 3.94 3.07 8.56
N LYS A 102 2.85 3.71 8.16
CA LYS A 102 1.87 3.19 7.18
C LYS A 102 2.53 2.67 5.88
N TYR A 103 3.58 3.35 5.41
CA TYR A 103 4.38 2.91 4.27
C TYR A 103 5.05 1.56 4.52
N GLU A 104 5.69 1.38 5.67
CA GLU A 104 6.40 0.16 6.03
C GLU A 104 5.44 -1.03 6.11
N ILE A 105 4.26 -0.83 6.72
CA ILE A 105 3.21 -1.84 6.77
C ILE A 105 2.78 -2.28 5.36
N ALA A 106 2.56 -1.31 4.46
CA ALA A 106 2.19 -1.60 3.08
C ALA A 106 3.32 -2.33 2.32
N GLN A 107 4.58 -1.93 2.54
CA GLN A 107 5.75 -2.57 1.93
C GLN A 107 5.93 -4.01 2.41
N ILE A 108 5.86 -4.26 3.72
CA ILE A 108 5.94 -5.62 4.30
C ILE A 108 4.84 -6.51 3.71
N ALA A 109 3.60 -6.02 3.66
CA ALA A 109 2.48 -6.78 3.12
C ALA A 109 2.59 -7.06 1.61
N ASN A 110 3.18 -6.13 0.83
CA ASN A 110 3.36 -6.30 -0.61
C ASN A 110 4.52 -7.25 -0.95
N LEU A 111 5.65 -7.10 -0.26
CA LEU A 111 6.87 -7.86 -0.52
C LEU A 111 6.81 -9.25 0.10
N CYS A 112 6.19 -9.38 1.28
CA CYS A 112 6.14 -10.61 2.09
C CYS A 112 7.55 -11.23 2.31
N PRO A 113 8.48 -10.50 2.95
CA PRO A 113 9.79 -11.06 3.29
C PRO A 113 9.64 -12.25 4.24
N GLU A 114 10.58 -13.20 4.15
CA GLU A 114 10.57 -14.45 4.91
C GLU A 114 11.36 -14.35 6.21
N THR A 115 12.31 -13.42 6.31
CA THR A 115 13.15 -13.20 7.49
C THR A 115 13.24 -11.72 7.87
N ALA A 116 13.59 -11.44 9.12
CA ALA A 116 13.85 -10.08 9.61
C ALA A 116 15.01 -9.41 8.87
N GLU A 117 16.07 -10.17 8.55
CA GLU A 117 17.20 -9.70 7.76
C GLU A 117 16.76 -9.23 6.37
N GLU A 118 15.95 -10.03 5.66
CA GLU A 118 15.41 -9.66 4.35
C GLU A 118 14.51 -8.43 4.46
N ALA A 119 13.63 -8.39 5.46
CA ALA A 119 12.71 -7.28 5.66
C ALA A 119 13.46 -5.96 5.88
N LYS A 120 14.50 -5.94 6.71
CA LYS A 120 15.34 -4.77 6.96
C LYS A 120 16.20 -4.40 5.76
N ALA A 121 16.71 -5.38 5.02
CA ALA A 121 17.46 -5.13 3.79
C ALA A 121 16.58 -4.47 2.70
N LEU A 122 15.32 -4.89 2.57
CA LEU A 122 14.37 -4.33 1.61
C LEU A 122 13.73 -3.02 2.07
N ILE A 123 13.58 -2.83 3.39
CA ILE A 123 12.92 -1.68 4.01
C ILE A 123 13.85 -1.13 5.11
N PRO A 124 14.90 -0.37 4.74
CA PRO A 124 15.92 0.08 5.69
C PRO A 124 15.38 0.93 6.85
N SER A 125 14.23 1.59 6.66
CA SER A 125 13.59 2.39 7.70
C SER A 125 13.07 1.58 8.90
N LEU A 126 13.03 0.25 8.80
CA LEU A 126 12.72 -0.66 9.90
C LEU A 126 13.87 -0.83 10.88
N GLU A 127 15.10 -0.47 10.48
CA GLU A 127 16.27 -0.57 11.33
C GLU A 127 16.03 0.20 12.64
N ASP A 128 16.44 -0.40 13.77
CA ASP A 128 16.28 0.12 15.13
C ASP A 128 14.83 0.32 15.65
N LYS A 129 13.78 0.10 14.83
CA LYS A 129 12.37 0.27 15.29
C LYS A 129 11.78 -0.98 15.94
N VAL A 130 12.13 -2.15 15.44
CA VAL A 130 11.56 -3.44 15.84
C VAL A 130 12.71 -4.44 15.93
N THR A 131 12.69 -5.28 16.97
CA THR A 131 13.72 -6.33 17.11
C THR A 131 13.51 -7.43 16.08
N ASP A 132 14.56 -8.18 15.78
CA ASP A 132 14.47 -9.27 14.81
C ASP A 132 13.45 -10.32 15.25
N GLU A 133 13.40 -10.66 16.55
CA GLU A 133 12.45 -11.64 17.07
C GLU A 133 11.00 -11.20 16.92
N GLU A 134 10.70 -9.93 17.20
CA GLU A 134 9.36 -9.38 17.01
C GLU A 134 8.97 -9.32 15.53
N LEU A 135 9.92 -8.95 14.67
CA LEU A 135 9.68 -8.88 13.23
C LEU A 135 9.44 -10.27 12.64
N GLU A 136 10.23 -11.27 13.02
CA GLU A 136 10.04 -12.67 12.65
C GLU A 136 8.65 -13.20 13.04
N GLU A 137 8.13 -12.83 14.22
CA GLU A 137 6.78 -13.21 14.64
C GLU A 137 5.71 -12.61 13.72
N LEU A 138 5.81 -11.31 13.42
CA LEU A 138 4.89 -10.62 12.50
C LEU A 138 4.92 -11.22 11.09
N LEU A 139 6.13 -11.53 10.58
CA LEU A 139 6.30 -12.13 9.26
C LEU A 139 5.74 -13.55 9.20
N ARG A 140 5.89 -14.34 10.27
CA ARG A 140 5.27 -15.67 10.37
C ARG A 140 3.75 -15.59 10.35
N GLU A 141 3.15 -14.66 11.10
CA GLU A 141 1.71 -14.43 11.07
C GLU A 141 1.22 -14.01 9.67
N LEU A 142 1.96 -13.11 9.01
CA LEU A 142 1.66 -12.66 7.65
C LEU A 142 1.74 -13.82 6.65
N ALA A 143 2.81 -14.63 6.72
CA ALA A 143 3.00 -15.79 5.85
C ALA A 143 1.87 -16.81 6.00
N ALA A 144 1.38 -17.04 7.23
CA ALA A 144 0.21 -17.87 7.45
C ALA A 144 -1.02 -17.35 6.70
N LYS A 145 -1.26 -16.02 6.67
CA LYS A 145 -2.40 -15.44 5.91
C LYS A 145 -2.27 -15.59 4.39
N LYS A 146 -1.05 -15.72 3.87
CA LYS A 146 -0.78 -15.93 2.44
C LYS A 146 -1.06 -17.38 2.01
N THR A 147 -0.73 -18.36 2.85
CA THR A 147 -0.85 -19.79 2.52
C THR A 147 -2.30 -20.30 2.50
N PHE A 148 -3.21 -19.67 3.25
CA PHE A 148 -4.63 -20.08 3.34
C PHE A 148 -5.56 -19.41 2.31
N GLN A 149 -5.04 -18.97 1.16
CA GLN A 149 -5.84 -18.37 0.08
C GLN A 149 -6.08 -19.30 -1.10
#